data_AF-A0A2T9VGB2-F1
#
_entry.id   AF-A0A2T9VGB2-F1
#
_cell.length_a   1.000
_cell.length_b   1.000
_cell.length_c   1.000
_cell.angle_alpha   90.00
_cell.angle_beta   90.00
_cell.angle_gamma   90.00
#
_symmetry.space_group_name_H-M   'P 1'
#
loop_
_entity.id
_entity.type
_entity.pdbx_description
1 polymer ?
#
loop_
_entity_poly.entity_id
_entity_poly.type
_entity_poly.pdbx_seq_one_letter_code
_entity_poly.pdbx_strand_id
1 'polypeptide(L)' 'MFTYYPANTTAAQPELVNAIAQGLHAEHGAVTEDDILMELTRWVESTDNAILSDIYQQTINYVVSGQNAPL' A
#
# COMPACT_ATOMS: atom_id res chain seq x y z
N MET A 1 0.50 15.85 24.50
CA MET A 1 0.12 14.47 24.14
C MET A 1 -0.48 14.52 22.74
N PHE A 2 0.10 13.84 21.76
CA PHE A 2 -0.44 13.79 20.41
C PHE A 2 -1.53 12.72 20.38
N THR A 3 -2.75 13.09 19.99
CA THR A 3 -3.82 12.12 19.75
C THR A 3 -3.59 11.53 18.37
N TYR A 4 -3.26 10.25 18.32
CA TYR A 4 -3.17 9.50 17.07
C TYR A 4 -4.59 9.19 16.58
N TYR A 5 -4.92 9.67 15.38
CA TYR A 5 -6.10 9.25 14.65
C TYR A 5 -5.64 8.30 13.53
N PRO A 6 -6.16 7.06 13.46
CA PRO A 6 -5.85 6.18 12.35
C PRO A 6 -6.30 6.83 11.04
N ALA A 7 -5.53 6.64 9.98
CA ALA A 7 -5.93 7.11 8.68
C ALA A 7 -7.16 6.32 8.24
N ASN A 8 -8.14 6.96 7.59
CA ASN A 8 -9.24 6.23 6.96
C ASN A 8 -9.07 6.35 5.45
N THR A 9 -8.40 5.37 4.86
CA THR A 9 -8.07 5.39 3.42
C THR A 9 -8.80 4.34 2.62
N THR A 10 -9.82 3.68 3.16
CA THR A 10 -10.54 2.59 2.49
C THR A 10 -11.02 2.96 1.08
N ALA A 11 -11.50 4.18 0.86
CA ALA A 11 -11.93 4.65 -0.46
C ALA A 11 -10.77 4.94 -1.44
N ALA A 12 -9.56 5.18 -0.93
CA ALA A 12 -8.36 5.51 -1.71
C ALA A 12 -7.42 4.31 -1.93
N GLN A 13 -7.64 3.19 -1.24
CA GLN A 13 -6.87 1.96 -1.41
C GLN A 13 -6.79 1.47 -2.86
N PRO A 14 -7.87 1.48 -3.67
CA PRO A 14 -7.78 1.04 -5.06
C PRO A 14 -6.84 1.91 -5.90
N GLU A 15 -6.91 3.24 -5.73
CA GLU A 15 -6.03 4.17 -6.45
C GLU A 15 -4.58 4.06 -5.99
N LEU A 16 -4.36 3.84 -4.69
CA LEU A 16 -3.02 3.67 -4.15
C LEU A 16 -2.35 2.40 -4.68
N VAL A 17 -3.08 1.26 -4.70
CA VAL A 17 -2.57 0.01 -5.29
C VAL A 17 -2.24 0.21 -6.77
N ASN A 18 -3.11 0.87 -7.53
CA ASN A 18 -2.86 1.15 -8.94
C ASN A 18 -1.62 2.05 -9.14
N ALA A 19 -1.46 3.10 -8.33
CA ALA A 19 -0.30 3.97 -8.41
C ALA A 19 1.02 3.22 -8.11
N ILE A 20 1.01 2.32 -7.11
CA ILE A 20 2.16 1.48 -6.78
C ILE A 20 2.46 0.52 -7.93
N ALA A 21 1.43 -0.15 -8.47
CA ALA A 21 1.59 -1.06 -9.60
C ALA A 21 2.18 -0.35 -10.83
N GLN A 22 1.73 0.87 -11.13
CA GLN A 22 2.28 1.69 -12.22
C GLN A 22 3.74 2.07 -11.97
N GLY A 23 4.09 2.44 -10.74
CA GLY A 23 5.47 2.74 -10.34
C GLY A 23 6.39 1.53 -10.52
N LEU A 24 6.02 0.40 -9.94
CA LEU A 24 6.75 -0.86 -10.07
C LEU A 24 6.85 -1.31 -11.53
N HIS A 25 5.80 -1.10 -12.33
CA HIS A 25 5.80 -1.50 -13.74
C HIS A 25 6.77 -0.66 -14.57
N ALA A 26 6.89 0.63 -14.26
CA ALA A 26 7.86 1.50 -14.91
C ALA A 26 9.32 1.10 -14.58
N GLU A 27 9.56 0.55 -13.39
CA GLU A 27 10.89 0.18 -12.91
C GLU A 27 11.30 -1.25 -13.29
N HIS A 28 10.38 -2.22 -13.19
CA HIS A 28 10.65 -3.66 -13.30
C HIS A 28 9.94 -4.35 -14.47
N GLY A 29 9.03 -3.65 -15.17
CA GLY A 29 8.21 -4.24 -16.22
C GLY A 29 7.00 -4.97 -15.66
N ALA A 30 6.97 -6.30 -15.69
CA ALA A 30 5.82 -7.04 -15.17
C ALA A 30 5.69 -6.88 -13.65
N VAL A 31 4.46 -6.67 -13.15
CA VAL A 31 4.16 -6.51 -11.73
C VAL A 31 3.09 -7.50 -11.33
N THR A 32 3.28 -8.12 -10.17
CA THR A 32 2.30 -8.99 -9.54
C THR A 32 1.82 -8.38 -8.22
N GLU A 33 0.75 -8.95 -7.65
CA GLU A 33 0.27 -8.55 -6.32
C GLU A 33 1.35 -8.78 -5.24
N ASP A 34 2.18 -9.81 -5.40
CA ASP A 34 3.27 -10.11 -4.46
C ASP A 34 4.34 -9.00 -4.47
N ASP A 35 4.66 -8.45 -5.64
CA ASP A 35 5.59 -7.32 -5.77
C ASP A 35 5.05 -6.07 -5.04
N ILE A 36 3.75 -5.81 -5.16
CA ILE A 36 3.09 -4.70 -4.45
C ILE A 36 3.14 -4.91 -2.94
N LEU A 37 2.85 -6.13 -2.47
CA LEU A 37 2.91 -6.47 -1.05
C LEU A 37 4.34 -6.36 -0.50
N MET A 38 5.34 -6.79 -1.26
CA MET A 38 6.74 -6.66 -0.90
C MET A 38 7.15 -5.18 -0.78
N GLU A 39 6.78 -4.35 -1.74
CA GLU A 39 7.12 -2.93 -1.74
C GLU A 39 6.43 -2.18 -0.58
N LEU A 40 5.14 -2.44 -0.34
CA LEU A 40 4.42 -1.89 0.80
C LEU A 40 5.04 -2.30 2.14
N THR A 41 5.47 -3.56 2.27
CA THR A 41 6.13 -4.06 3.48
C THR A 41 7.44 -3.31 3.72
N ARG A 42 8.25 -3.08 2.67
CA ARG A 42 9.47 -2.28 2.76
C ARG A 42 9.20 -0.85 3.21
N TRP A 43 8.15 -0.21 2.69
CA TRP A 43 7.79 1.15 3.09
C TRP A 43 7.32 1.23 4.54
N VAL A 44 6.60 0.21 5.04
CA VAL A 44 6.23 0.09 6.46
C VAL A 44 7.48 0.03 7.34
N GLU A 45 8.47 -0.78 6.96
CA GLU A 45 9.71 -0.95 7.73
C GLU A 45 10.63 0.28 7.66
N SER A 46 10.58 1.04 6.56
CA SER A 46 11.44 2.20 6.33
C SER A 46 10.86 3.51 6.88
N THR A 47 9.58 3.57 7.26
CA THR A 47 8.92 4.82 7.67
C THR A 47 8.79 4.93 9.19
N ASP A 48 9.33 6.01 9.76
CA ASP A 48 9.08 6.39 11.16
C ASP A 48 7.75 7.16 11.34
N ASN A 49 7.02 7.41 10.25
CA ASN A 49 5.75 8.14 10.29
C ASN A 49 4.60 7.16 10.54
N ALA A 50 4.05 7.21 11.76
CA ALA A 50 2.94 6.35 12.17
C ALA A 50 1.71 6.42 11.25
N ILE A 51 1.40 7.58 10.68
CA ILE A 51 0.26 7.75 9.77
C ILE A 51 0.54 7.05 8.44
N LEU A 52 1.76 7.19 7.89
CA LEU A 52 2.12 6.51 6.65
C LEU A 52 2.20 5.00 6.84
N SER A 53 2.78 4.55 7.96
CA SER A 53 2.83 3.13 8.34
C SER A 53 1.44 2.50 8.37
N ASP A 54 0.47 3.19 8.97
CA ASP A 54 -0.93 2.77 9.05
C ASP A 54 -1.62 2.73 7.68
N ILE A 55 -1.39 3.72 6.83
CA ILE A 55 -1.90 3.73 5.44
C ILE A 55 -1.34 2.54 4.65
N TYR A 56 -0.04 2.26 4.77
CA TYR A 56 0.59 1.14 4.07
C TYR A 56 0.07 -0.20 4.59
N GLN A 57 -0.06 -0.38 5.90
CA GLN A 57 -0.64 -1.58 6.52
C GLN A 57 -2.10 -1.80 6.11
N GLN A 58 -2.91 -0.73 6.04
CA GLN A 58 -4.27 -0.82 5.53
C GLN A 58 -4.32 -1.25 4.06
N THR A 59 -3.38 -0.76 3.25
CA THR A 59 -3.28 -1.11 1.82
C THR A 59 -2.84 -2.56 1.64
N ILE A 60 -1.91 -3.05 2.46
CA ILE A 60 -1.54 -4.47 2.53
C ILE A 60 -2.78 -5.32 2.84
N ASN A 61 -3.56 -4.98 3.86
CA ASN A 61 -4.76 -5.72 4.23
C ASN A 61 -5.80 -5.74 3.09
N TYR A 62 -5.92 -4.65 2.33
CA TYR A 62 -6.80 -4.57 1.18
C TYR A 62 -6.37 -5.50 0.03
N VAL A 63 -5.08 -5.50 -0.31
CA VAL A 63 -4.52 -6.39 -1.36
C VAL A 63 -4.63 -7.86 -0.94
N VAL A 64 -4.27 -8.19 0.31
CA VAL A 64 -4.42 -9.56 0.85
C VAL A 64 -5.88 -10.02 0.88
N SER A 65 -6.82 -9.10 1.06
CA SER A 65 -8.26 -9.41 1.03
C SER A 65 -8.80 -9.67 -0.38
N GLY A 66 -7.97 -9.50 -1.43
CA GLY A 66 -8.37 -9.71 -2.84
C GLY A 66 -9.45 -8.73 -3.29
N GLN A 67 -9.53 -7.54 -2.68
CA GLN A 67 -10.53 -6.52 -3.01
C GLN A 67 -10.08 -5.60 -4.15
N ASN A 68 -8.82 -5.68 -4.53
CA ASN A 68 -8.20 -5.04 -5.69
C ASN A 68 -8.67 -5.71 -7.00
N ALA A 69 -8.81 -4.91 -8.05
CA ALA A 69 -9.03 -5.44 -9.39
C ALA A 69 -7.79 -6.25 -9.83
N PRO A 70 -7.96 -7.33 -10.62
CA PRO A 70 -6.82 -8.06 -11.17
C PRO A 70 -5.94 -7.11 -11.99
N LEU A 71 -4.63 -7.15 -11.71
CA LEU A 71 -3.57 -6.35 -12.34
C LEU A 71 -3.36 -6.73 -13.80
#